data_AF-A0A7Y6PL30-F1
#
_entry.id   AF-A0A7Y6PL30-F1
#
_cell.length_a   1.000
_cell.length_b   1.000
_cell.length_c   1.000
_cell.angle_alpha   90.00
_cell.angle_beta   90.00
_cell.angle_gamma   90.00
#
_symmetry.space_group_name_H-M   'P 1'
#
loop_
_entity.id
_entity.type
_entity.pdbx_description
1 polymer ?
#
loop_
_entity_poly.entity_id
_entity_poly.type
_entity_poly.pdbx_seq_one_letter_code
_entity_poly.pdbx_strand_id
1 'polypeptide(L)'
;MCDRPDATVREELVCWPDDSSHHLAACLPPGRREKWLDLGCGSGFAPLARPELATSICGTDLNTRALDHAALGAALSGVRLEVFDGDVGANVPASWRGSCELVSCNAPIPAAANISRTTPAAETFAGTAPVWRHAASDVVERMVDAAASFAARDATIVLHAAHDALAAVLARRRGDRTIVRYTPDDVSGFAVAWWQPDGEERLVERVRLLTRDAPHLTFDDR
;
A
#
# COMPACT_ATOMS: atom_id res chain seq x y z
N MET A 1 -4.51 -7.14 -10.51
CA MET A 1 -5.34 -8.01 -9.63
C MET A 1 -6.77 -7.46 -9.64
N CYS A 2 -7.76 -8.11 -10.25
CA CYS A 2 -9.12 -7.55 -10.23
C CYS A 2 -9.87 -8.13 -9.02
N ASP A 3 -10.32 -7.29 -8.10
CA ASP A 3 -10.92 -7.69 -6.81
C ASP A 3 -12.40 -8.08 -6.93
N ARG A 4 -12.83 -8.43 -8.15
CA ARG A 4 -14.19 -8.87 -8.44
C ARG A 4 -14.28 -10.39 -8.38
N PRO A 5 -15.19 -10.95 -7.56
CA PRO A 5 -15.37 -12.40 -7.44
C PRO A 5 -15.71 -13.13 -8.74
N ASP A 6 -16.27 -12.39 -9.70
CA ASP A 6 -16.70 -12.90 -11.01
C ASP A 6 -15.72 -12.58 -12.15
N ALA A 7 -14.63 -11.87 -11.87
CA ALA A 7 -13.63 -11.55 -12.88
C ALA A 7 -12.80 -12.81 -13.19
N THR A 8 -12.72 -13.18 -14.47
CA THR A 8 -11.82 -14.24 -14.91
C THR A 8 -10.38 -13.83 -14.61
N VAL A 9 -9.69 -14.56 -13.74
CA VAL A 9 -8.29 -14.29 -13.40
C VAL A 9 -7.43 -14.45 -14.66
N ARG A 10 -7.01 -13.32 -15.24
CA ARG A 10 -5.98 -13.29 -16.29
C ARG A 10 -4.78 -12.52 -15.76
N GLU A 11 -3.58 -12.99 -16.05
CA GLU A 11 -2.32 -12.29 -15.70
C GLU A 11 -2.31 -10.85 -16.23
N GLU A 12 -3.06 -10.64 -17.30
CA GLU A 12 -3.28 -9.39 -18.01
C GLU A 12 -4.20 -8.37 -17.29
N LEU A 13 -4.85 -8.72 -16.17
CA LEU A 13 -5.80 -7.82 -15.51
C LEU A 13 -5.13 -6.85 -14.53
N VAL A 14 -5.39 -5.57 -14.74
CA VAL A 14 -5.03 -4.47 -13.83
C VAL A 14 -6.17 -4.25 -12.84
N CYS A 15 -5.83 -4.06 -11.56
CA CYS A 15 -6.82 -3.71 -10.54
C CYS A 15 -7.41 -2.35 -10.88
N TRP A 16 -8.72 -2.20 -10.76
CA TRP A 16 -9.26 -0.86 -10.60
C TRP A 16 -8.90 -0.36 -9.19
N PRO A 17 -8.70 0.95 -9.01
CA PRO A 17 -8.61 1.52 -7.67
C PRO A 17 -9.84 1.11 -6.85
N ASP A 18 -9.57 0.68 -5.63
CA ASP A 18 -10.52 0.15 -4.66
C ASP A 18 -10.43 0.93 -3.35
N ASP A 19 -11.15 0.49 -2.31
CA ASP A 19 -11.10 1.12 -0.99
C ASP A 19 -9.67 1.15 -0.42
N SER A 20 -8.86 0.10 -0.64
CA SER A 20 -7.45 0.06 -0.23
C SER A 20 -6.65 1.23 -0.80
N SER A 21 -6.85 1.48 -2.11
CA SER A 21 -6.20 2.59 -2.82
C SER A 21 -6.63 3.95 -2.27
N HIS A 22 -7.92 4.10 -1.92
CA HIS A 22 -8.45 5.30 -1.28
C HIS A 22 -7.91 5.52 0.13
N HIS A 23 -7.85 4.47 0.96
CA HIS A 23 -7.26 4.52 2.30
C HIS A 23 -5.81 4.99 2.25
N LEU A 24 -5.00 4.39 1.37
CA LEU A 24 -3.60 4.78 1.24
C LEU A 24 -3.46 6.26 0.83
N ALA A 25 -4.15 6.70 -0.22
CA ALA A 25 -4.04 8.06 -0.75
C ALA A 25 -4.52 9.14 0.26
N ALA A 26 -5.57 8.84 1.02
CA ALA A 26 -6.11 9.74 2.05
C ALA A 26 -5.23 9.81 3.31
N CYS A 27 -4.46 8.76 3.60
CA CYS A 27 -3.53 8.71 4.71
C CYS A 27 -2.15 9.33 4.41
N LEU A 28 -1.88 9.73 3.17
CA LEU A 28 -0.60 10.38 2.84
C LEU A 28 -0.47 11.73 3.56
N PRO A 29 0.68 11.98 4.22
CA PRO A 29 0.90 13.21 4.97
C PRO A 29 0.88 14.45 4.06
N PRO A 30 0.22 15.55 4.47
CA PRO A 30 0.27 16.79 3.72
C PRO A 30 1.70 17.35 3.67
N GLY A 31 1.89 18.38 2.84
CA GLY A 31 3.18 19.03 2.63
C GLY A 31 3.91 18.49 1.40
N ARG A 32 4.45 19.41 0.60
CA ARG A 32 5.19 19.07 -0.62
C ARG A 32 6.63 18.69 -0.27
N ARG A 33 7.10 17.63 -0.91
CA ARG A 33 8.45 17.05 -0.79
C ARG A 33 9.19 17.11 -2.12
N GLU A 34 10.47 16.82 -2.13
CA GLU A 34 11.23 16.68 -3.38
C GLU A 34 10.94 15.33 -4.04
N LYS A 35 11.04 14.23 -3.28
CA LYS A 35 10.92 12.87 -3.82
C LYS A 35 9.90 12.00 -3.09
N TRP A 36 9.06 11.35 -3.88
CA TRP A 36 8.13 10.32 -3.43
C TRP A 36 8.26 9.05 -4.25
N LEU A 37 8.44 7.91 -3.57
CA LEU A 37 8.36 6.57 -4.15
C LEU A 37 7.06 5.85 -3.74
N ASP A 38 6.34 5.30 -4.71
CA ASP A 38 5.14 4.48 -4.50
C ASP A 38 5.42 3.01 -4.90
N LEU A 39 5.52 2.13 -3.91
CA LEU A 39 5.81 0.70 -4.07
C LEU A 39 4.52 -0.09 -4.22
N GLY A 40 4.38 -0.84 -5.32
CA GLY A 40 3.12 -1.50 -5.68
C GLY A 40 2.07 -0.48 -6.13
N CYS A 41 2.48 0.46 -6.99
CA CYS A 41 1.66 1.61 -7.37
C CYS A 41 0.43 1.24 -8.20
N GLY A 42 0.35 0.01 -8.73
CA GLY A 42 -0.73 -0.43 -9.61
C GLY A 42 -0.89 0.53 -10.80
N SER A 43 -2.10 1.05 -10.99
CA SER A 43 -2.40 2.04 -12.04
C SER A 43 -2.02 3.48 -11.63
N GLY A 44 -1.18 3.67 -10.61
CA GLY A 44 -0.69 4.97 -10.15
C GLY A 44 -1.72 5.80 -9.37
N PHE A 45 -2.72 5.17 -8.74
CA PHE A 45 -3.84 5.91 -8.13
C PHE A 45 -3.41 6.96 -7.11
N ALA A 46 -2.56 6.60 -6.14
CA ALA A 46 -2.13 7.54 -5.11
C ALA A 46 -1.36 8.73 -5.70
N PRO A 47 -0.32 8.54 -6.54
CA PRO A 47 0.34 9.62 -7.28
C PRO A 47 -0.59 10.53 -8.08
N LEU A 48 -1.61 9.97 -8.71
CA LEU A 48 -2.59 10.72 -9.52
C LEU A 48 -3.60 11.47 -8.66
N ALA A 49 -3.96 10.92 -7.50
CA ALA A 49 -4.89 11.55 -6.57
C ALA A 49 -4.22 12.68 -5.76
N ARG A 50 -2.92 12.56 -5.48
CA ARG A 50 -2.16 13.48 -4.62
C ARG A 50 -0.86 13.99 -5.26
N PRO A 51 -0.87 14.46 -6.53
CA PRO A 51 0.36 14.84 -7.23
C PRO A 51 1.07 16.04 -6.59
N GLU A 52 0.38 16.81 -5.76
CA GLU A 52 0.93 17.99 -5.07
C GLU A 52 1.93 17.64 -3.95
N LEU A 53 1.99 16.37 -3.53
CA LEU A 53 2.81 15.93 -2.41
C LEU A 53 4.31 15.83 -2.73
N ALA A 54 4.70 15.79 -4.00
CA ALA A 54 6.11 15.76 -4.38
C ALA A 54 6.40 16.43 -5.72
N THR A 55 7.63 16.92 -5.87
CA THR A 55 8.12 17.46 -7.16
C THR A 55 8.47 16.33 -8.14
N SER A 56 9.03 15.22 -7.65
CA SER A 56 9.38 14.05 -8.43
C SER A 56 8.72 12.81 -7.83
N ILE A 57 7.93 12.10 -8.63
CA ILE A 57 7.22 10.89 -8.20
C ILE A 57 7.71 9.69 -9.00
N CYS A 58 8.02 8.60 -8.31
CA CYS A 58 8.37 7.31 -8.89
C CYS A 58 7.34 6.27 -8.45
N GLY A 59 6.78 5.53 -9.39
CA GLY A 59 5.89 4.40 -9.13
C GLY A 59 6.55 3.09 -9.57
N THR A 60 6.34 2.02 -8.81
CA THR A 60 6.84 0.68 -9.19
C THR A 60 5.78 -0.37 -9.03
N ASP A 61 5.78 -1.34 -9.94
CA ASP A 61 4.88 -2.49 -9.88
C ASP A 61 5.48 -3.67 -10.64
N LEU A 62 5.05 -4.89 -10.31
CA LEU A 62 5.41 -6.09 -11.06
C LEU A 62 4.57 -6.23 -12.34
N ASN A 63 3.38 -5.64 -12.38
CA ASN A 63 2.48 -5.71 -13.52
C ASN A 63 2.74 -4.55 -14.50
N THR A 64 3.41 -4.84 -15.61
CA THR A 64 3.74 -3.86 -16.64
C THR A 64 2.52 -3.16 -17.23
N ARG A 65 1.35 -3.82 -17.33
CA ARG A 65 0.11 -3.16 -17.80
C ARG A 65 -0.42 -2.15 -16.79
N ALA A 66 -0.22 -2.40 -15.50
CA ALA A 66 -0.60 -1.44 -14.47
C ALA A 66 0.26 -0.17 -14.62
N LEU A 67 1.57 -0.35 -14.89
CA LEU A 67 2.48 0.74 -15.19
C LEU A 67 2.12 1.49 -16.48
N ASP A 68 1.69 0.79 -17.53
CA ASP A 68 1.18 1.45 -18.75
C ASP A 68 -0.02 2.36 -18.44
N HIS A 69 -0.93 1.90 -17.58
CA HIS A 69 -2.07 2.72 -17.13
C HIS A 69 -1.65 3.87 -16.22
N ALA A 70 -0.67 3.66 -15.33
CA ALA A 70 -0.11 4.73 -14.50
C ALA A 70 0.54 5.83 -15.36
N ALA A 71 1.34 5.44 -16.35
CA ALA A 71 1.98 6.36 -17.30
C ALA A 71 0.95 7.11 -18.14
N LEU A 72 -0.08 6.41 -18.66
CA LEU A 72 -1.18 7.04 -19.40
C LEU A 72 -1.95 8.04 -18.52
N GLY A 73 -2.31 7.65 -17.30
CA GLY A 73 -3.01 8.51 -16.35
C GLY A 73 -2.20 9.76 -16.00
N ALA A 74 -0.89 9.61 -15.82
CA ALA A 74 0.02 10.71 -15.55
C ALA A 74 0.11 11.68 -16.73
N ALA A 75 0.25 11.16 -17.96
CA ALA A 75 0.27 11.95 -19.18
C ALA A 75 -1.04 12.74 -19.38
N LEU A 76 -2.20 12.09 -19.17
CA LEU A 76 -3.51 12.74 -19.28
C LEU A 76 -3.74 13.80 -18.19
N SER A 77 -3.13 13.64 -17.02
CA SER A 77 -3.29 14.53 -15.87
C SER A 77 -2.20 15.61 -15.77
N GLY A 78 -1.20 15.59 -16.64
CA GLY A 78 -0.04 16.50 -16.56
C GLY A 78 0.86 16.25 -15.34
N VAL A 79 0.82 15.04 -14.76
CA VAL A 79 1.61 14.64 -13.60
C VAL A 79 2.95 14.07 -14.06
N ARG A 80 4.04 14.46 -13.39
CA ARG A 80 5.37 13.89 -13.63
C ARG A 80 5.55 12.64 -12.77
N LEU A 81 5.18 11.49 -13.32
CA LEU A 81 5.35 10.18 -12.71
C LEU A 81 6.29 9.35 -13.58
N GLU A 82 7.43 8.95 -13.01
CA GLU A 82 8.31 7.93 -13.60
C GLU A 82 7.85 6.55 -13.13
N VAL A 83 7.83 5.57 -14.01
CA VAL A 83 7.40 4.20 -13.70
C VAL A 83 8.51 3.19 -13.99
N PHE A 84 8.69 2.23 -13.10
CA PHE A 84 9.66 1.15 -13.27
C PHE A 84 9.01 -0.20 -12.95
N ASP A 85 9.20 -1.19 -13.84
CA ASP A 85 8.80 -2.56 -13.55
C ASP A 85 9.76 -3.18 -12.53
N GLY A 86 9.27 -4.04 -11.65
CA GLY A 86 10.16 -4.85 -10.81
C GLY A 86 9.59 -5.20 -9.45
N ASP A 87 10.19 -6.22 -8.85
CA ASP A 87 9.81 -6.74 -7.53
C ASP A 87 10.25 -5.76 -6.44
N VAL A 88 9.28 -5.09 -5.82
CA VAL A 88 9.49 -4.16 -4.70
C VAL A 88 10.61 -3.13 -4.97
N GLY A 89 10.56 -2.50 -6.14
CA GLY A 89 11.51 -1.45 -6.52
C GLY A 89 12.92 -1.95 -6.87
N ALA A 90 13.07 -3.21 -7.27
CA ALA A 90 14.35 -3.77 -7.74
C ALA A 90 15.02 -2.93 -8.86
N ASN A 91 14.23 -2.39 -9.80
CA ASN A 91 14.75 -1.64 -10.95
C ASN A 91 14.68 -0.11 -10.78
N VAL A 92 14.33 0.40 -9.59
CA VAL A 92 14.36 1.84 -9.34
C VAL A 92 15.82 2.33 -9.38
N PRO A 93 16.12 3.46 -10.05
CA PRO A 93 17.48 3.96 -10.15
C PRO A 93 18.12 4.18 -8.78
N ALA A 94 19.42 3.89 -8.67
CA ALA A 94 20.18 4.02 -7.43
C ALA A 94 20.13 5.43 -6.81
N SER A 95 19.91 6.47 -7.63
CA SER A 95 19.73 7.86 -7.19
C SER A 95 18.50 8.09 -6.29
N TRP A 96 17.57 7.13 -6.21
CA TRP A 96 16.42 7.19 -5.30
C TRP A 96 16.70 6.59 -3.92
N ARG A 97 17.69 5.69 -3.79
CA ARG A 97 18.04 5.03 -2.52
C ARG A 97 18.44 6.07 -1.47
N GLY A 98 17.90 5.95 -0.26
CA GLY A 98 18.16 6.88 0.85
C GLY A 98 17.79 8.35 0.58
N SER A 99 16.90 8.63 -0.37
CA SER A 99 16.60 10.01 -0.80
C SER A 99 15.11 10.36 -0.88
N CYS A 100 14.22 9.41 -0.60
CA CYS A 100 12.78 9.61 -0.65
C CYS A 100 12.28 10.13 0.69
N GLU A 101 11.68 11.32 0.72
CA GLU A 101 11.09 11.88 1.94
C GLU A 101 9.69 11.31 2.22
N LEU A 102 9.07 10.75 1.19
CA LEU A 102 7.84 9.96 1.29
C LEU A 102 8.02 8.64 0.56
N VAL A 103 7.65 7.55 1.22
CA VAL A 103 7.47 6.26 0.57
C VAL A 103 6.06 5.76 0.88
N SER A 104 5.29 5.38 -0.14
CA SER A 104 4.02 4.70 0.05
C SER A 104 4.11 3.25 -0.40
N CYS A 105 3.31 2.39 0.20
CA CYS A 105 3.25 0.96 -0.11
C CYS A 105 1.79 0.51 -0.11
N ASN A 106 1.30 -0.03 -1.24
CA ASN A 106 0.05 -0.76 -1.27
C ASN A 106 0.33 -2.25 -1.42
N ALA A 107 0.37 -2.97 -0.31
CA ALA A 107 0.77 -4.38 -0.32
C ALA A 107 -0.36 -5.29 -0.80
N PRO A 108 -0.06 -6.29 -1.66
CA PRO A 108 -1.01 -7.34 -1.98
C PRO A 108 -1.29 -8.23 -0.76
N ILE A 109 -2.41 -8.95 -0.78
CA ILE A 109 -2.76 -9.90 0.28
C ILE A 109 -1.78 -11.07 0.28
N PRO A 110 -1.11 -11.41 1.41
CA PRO A 110 -0.18 -12.53 1.48
C PRO A 110 -0.90 -13.89 1.51
N ALA A 111 -0.22 -14.97 1.08
CA ALA A 111 -0.74 -16.34 1.06
C ALA A 111 -1.07 -16.94 2.42
N ALA A 112 -0.38 -16.50 3.47
CA ALA A 112 -0.60 -16.98 4.82
C ALA A 112 -1.71 -16.22 5.57
N ALA A 113 -2.28 -15.16 4.98
CA ALA A 113 -3.48 -14.53 5.52
C ALA A 113 -4.65 -15.49 5.28
N ASN A 114 -4.75 -16.50 6.13
CA ASN A 114 -5.92 -17.34 6.28
C ASN A 114 -7.05 -16.42 6.73
N ILE A 115 -7.77 -15.82 5.78
CA ILE A 115 -9.10 -15.28 6.04
C ILE A 115 -9.86 -16.46 6.64
N SER A 116 -10.06 -16.43 7.96
CA SER A 116 -10.59 -17.56 8.70
C SER A 116 -11.90 -17.98 8.05
N ARG A 117 -11.94 -19.19 7.46
CA ARG A 117 -13.12 -19.77 6.79
C ARG A 117 -14.25 -20.11 7.79
N THR A 118 -14.22 -19.56 9.00
CA THR A 118 -15.08 -19.92 10.13
C THR A 118 -16.27 -19.00 10.30
N THR A 119 -16.42 -17.94 9.48
CA THR A 119 -17.68 -17.20 9.44
C THR A 119 -18.68 -17.92 8.53
N PRO A 120 -19.98 -17.99 8.88
CA PRO A 120 -21.01 -18.58 8.02
C PRO A 120 -21.08 -17.97 6.60
N ALA A 121 -20.58 -16.74 6.43
CA ALA A 121 -20.42 -16.09 5.12
C ALA A 121 -19.32 -16.72 4.24
N ALA A 122 -18.29 -17.33 4.84
CA ALA A 122 -17.21 -18.00 4.13
C ALA A 122 -17.65 -19.37 3.54
N GLU A 123 -18.69 -20.00 4.10
CA GLU A 123 -19.28 -21.22 3.55
C GLU A 123 -20.07 -20.95 2.26
N THR A 124 -20.73 -19.79 2.15
CA THR A 124 -21.43 -19.37 0.92
C THR A 124 -20.48 -19.07 -0.25
N PHE A 125 -19.22 -18.73 0.04
CA PHE A 125 -18.16 -18.46 -0.94
C PHE A 125 -17.20 -19.63 -1.16
N ALA A 126 -17.40 -20.77 -0.49
CA ALA A 126 -16.49 -21.92 -0.56
C ALA A 126 -16.45 -22.61 -1.95
N GLY A 127 -17.38 -22.28 -2.85
CA GLY A 127 -17.45 -22.79 -4.22
C GLY A 127 -16.85 -21.87 -5.30
N THR A 128 -16.43 -20.65 -4.96
CA THR A 128 -15.82 -19.70 -5.90
C THR A 128 -14.30 -19.77 -5.80
N ALA A 129 -13.60 -19.78 -6.94
CA ALA A 129 -12.15 -19.66 -7.00
C ALA A 129 -11.67 -18.48 -6.14
N PRO A 130 -10.50 -18.55 -5.48
CA PRO A 130 -10.05 -17.49 -4.58
C PRO A 130 -10.09 -16.14 -5.29
N VAL A 131 -10.89 -15.22 -4.74
CA VAL A 131 -11.11 -13.85 -5.25
C VAL A 131 -9.79 -13.07 -5.31
N TRP A 132 -8.82 -13.47 -4.50
CA TRP A 132 -7.55 -12.78 -4.30
C TRP A 132 -6.39 -13.66 -4.76
N ARG A 133 -5.52 -13.11 -5.62
CA ARG A 133 -4.20 -13.74 -5.83
C ARG A 133 -3.37 -13.45 -4.59
N HIS A 134 -3.11 -14.50 -3.83
CA HIS A 134 -2.21 -14.44 -2.72
C HIS A 134 -0.77 -14.22 -3.20
N ALA A 135 -0.12 -13.17 -2.70
CA ALA A 135 1.30 -12.95 -2.86
C ALA A 135 2.11 -13.88 -1.94
N ALA A 136 3.43 -13.93 -2.12
CA ALA A 136 4.32 -14.62 -1.21
C ALA A 136 4.09 -14.16 0.24
N SER A 137 4.19 -15.07 1.21
CA SER A 137 3.91 -14.78 2.62
C SER A 137 4.83 -13.70 3.22
N ASP A 138 6.00 -13.48 2.62
CA ASP A 138 7.00 -12.51 3.03
C ASP A 138 6.85 -11.14 2.34
N VAL A 139 5.85 -10.94 1.48
CA VAL A 139 5.76 -9.74 0.62
C VAL A 139 5.73 -8.45 1.43
N VAL A 140 5.03 -8.42 2.56
CA VAL A 140 4.95 -7.24 3.44
C VAL A 140 6.32 -6.93 4.06
N GLU A 141 7.07 -7.96 4.47
CA GLU A 141 8.42 -7.78 5.01
C GLU A 141 9.36 -7.23 3.93
N ARG A 142 9.32 -7.79 2.72
CA ARG A 142 10.12 -7.29 1.58
C ARG A 142 9.77 -5.85 1.22
N MET A 143 8.48 -5.48 1.24
CA MET A 143 8.04 -4.09 1.02
C MET A 143 8.54 -3.13 2.09
N VAL A 144 8.45 -3.50 3.37
CA VAL A 144 8.97 -2.69 4.48
C VAL A 144 10.48 -2.49 4.35
N ASP A 145 11.24 -3.54 4.03
CA ASP A 145 12.69 -3.46 3.88
C ASP A 145 13.11 -2.59 2.68
N ALA A 146 12.42 -2.76 1.55
CA ALA A 146 12.63 -1.92 0.39
C ALA A 146 12.29 -0.46 0.70
N ALA A 147 11.14 -0.18 1.31
CA ALA A 147 10.74 1.17 1.66
C ALA A 147 11.77 1.87 2.54
N ALA A 148 12.27 1.17 3.56
CA ALA A 148 13.34 1.67 4.43
C ALA A 148 14.65 1.95 3.67
N SER A 149 14.99 1.14 2.66
CA SER A 149 16.20 1.35 1.84
C SER A 149 16.13 2.60 0.95
N PHE A 150 14.92 3.09 0.64
CA PHE A 150 14.70 4.28 -0.17
C PHE A 150 14.48 5.54 0.66
N ALA A 151 14.05 5.38 1.91
CA ALA A 151 13.75 6.47 2.84
C ALA A 151 14.98 7.35 3.10
N ALA A 152 14.81 8.66 2.92
CA ALA A 152 15.73 9.66 3.44
C ALA A 152 15.66 9.71 4.97
N ARG A 153 16.54 10.52 5.57
CA ARG A 153 16.41 10.91 6.97
C ARG A 153 15.07 11.65 7.18
N ASP A 154 14.41 11.38 8.30
CA ASP A 154 13.12 11.91 8.73
C ASP A 154 11.95 11.58 7.78
N ALA A 155 12.16 10.67 6.83
CA ALA A 155 11.15 10.28 5.86
C ALA A 155 9.93 9.64 6.53
N THR A 156 8.77 9.86 5.91
CA THR A 156 7.55 9.17 6.30
C THR A 156 7.28 8.02 5.33
N ILE A 157 7.12 6.82 5.87
CA ILE A 157 6.68 5.64 5.13
C ILE A 157 5.20 5.39 5.49
N VAL A 158 4.34 5.30 4.48
CA VAL A 158 2.92 4.98 4.66
C VAL A 158 2.62 3.63 4.02
N LEU A 159 2.20 2.66 4.81
CA LEU A 159 1.93 1.30 4.34
C LEU A 159 0.46 0.96 4.48
N HIS A 160 -0.13 0.42 3.43
CA HIS A 160 -1.43 -0.22 3.46
C HIS A 160 -1.24 -1.72 3.22
N ALA A 161 -1.69 -2.57 4.16
CA ALA A 161 -1.50 -4.01 4.09
C ALA A 161 -2.47 -4.77 5.01
N ALA A 162 -2.47 -6.10 4.91
CA ALA A 162 -3.12 -6.96 5.90
C ALA A 162 -2.55 -6.68 7.31
N HIS A 163 -3.44 -6.42 8.27
CA HIS A 163 -3.11 -5.97 9.62
C HIS A 163 -2.10 -6.88 10.31
N ASP A 164 -2.35 -8.19 10.35
CA ASP A 164 -1.52 -9.11 11.12
C ASP A 164 -0.08 -9.20 10.59
N ALA A 165 0.07 -9.16 9.25
CA ALA A 165 1.37 -9.11 8.62
C ALA A 165 2.09 -7.79 8.90
N LEU A 166 1.37 -6.67 8.82
CA LEU A 166 1.91 -5.34 9.06
C LEU A 166 2.37 -5.17 10.51
N ALA A 167 1.54 -5.55 11.47
CA ALA A 167 1.84 -5.52 12.90
C ALA A 167 3.05 -6.41 13.23
N ALA A 168 3.08 -7.65 12.74
CA ALA A 168 4.20 -8.57 12.98
C ALA A 168 5.54 -8.06 12.41
N VAL A 169 5.52 -7.38 11.26
CA VAL A 169 6.73 -6.80 10.67
C VAL A 169 7.16 -5.54 11.44
N LEU A 170 6.26 -4.59 11.67
CA LEU A 170 6.59 -3.30 12.31
C LEU A 170 6.95 -3.41 13.80
N ALA A 171 6.44 -4.42 14.51
CA ALA A 171 6.85 -4.71 15.88
C ALA A 171 8.35 -5.03 16.01
N ARG A 172 9.00 -5.47 14.93
CA ARG A 172 10.44 -5.80 14.86
C ARG A 172 11.29 -4.68 14.25
N ARG A 173 10.67 -3.57 13.81
CA ARG A 173 11.38 -2.41 13.26
C ARG A 173 11.63 -1.38 14.36
N ARG A 174 12.52 -0.42 14.10
CA ARG A 174 12.78 0.71 15.00
C ARG A 174 12.01 1.95 14.57
N GLY A 175 12.01 2.97 15.43
CA GLY A 175 11.47 4.29 15.13
C GLY A 175 10.01 4.45 15.51
N ASP A 176 9.39 5.52 15.02
CA ASP A 176 8.01 5.89 15.36
C ASP A 176 7.04 5.20 14.41
N ARG A 177 6.13 4.40 14.96
CA ARG A 177 5.17 3.58 14.21
C ARG A 177 3.78 3.79 14.79
N THR A 178 2.84 4.17 13.94
CA THR A 178 1.41 4.07 14.24
C THR A 178 0.78 3.10 13.26
N ILE A 179 -0.01 2.14 13.76
CA ILE A 179 -0.84 1.23 12.98
C ILE A 179 -2.31 1.51 13.31
N VAL A 180 -3.12 1.78 12.29
CA VAL A 180 -4.57 1.98 12.43
C VAL A 180 -5.30 0.92 11.62
N ARG A 181 -5.92 -0.02 12.34
CA ARG A 181 -6.83 -1.01 11.74
C ARG A 181 -8.21 -0.38 11.56
N TYR A 182 -8.87 -0.70 10.45
CA TYR A 182 -10.20 -0.17 10.15
C TYR A 182 -11.24 -1.25 9.81
N THR A 183 -10.87 -2.52 9.94
CA THR A 183 -11.78 -3.67 9.88
C THR A 183 -12.21 -4.08 11.29
N PRO A 184 -13.38 -4.72 11.49
CA PRO A 184 -13.82 -5.27 12.78
C PRO A 184 -12.86 -6.30 13.40
N ASP A 185 -12.95 -6.53 14.71
CA ASP A 185 -12.02 -7.37 15.51
C ASP A 185 -12.14 -8.86 15.23
N ASP A 186 -13.29 -9.29 14.75
CA ASP A 186 -13.62 -10.68 14.41
C ASP A 186 -13.21 -11.07 12.98
N VAL A 187 -12.60 -10.14 12.23
CA VAL A 187 -12.24 -10.35 10.83
C VAL A 187 -10.77 -10.01 10.60
N SER A 188 -10.02 -10.97 10.04
CA SER A 188 -8.70 -10.70 9.45
C SER A 188 -8.87 -9.63 8.39
N GLY A 189 -8.26 -8.46 8.60
CA GLY A 189 -8.49 -7.32 7.73
C GLY A 189 -7.26 -6.48 7.50
N PHE A 190 -7.49 -5.22 7.17
CA PHE A 190 -6.47 -4.30 6.67
C PHE A 190 -6.21 -3.17 7.66
N ALA A 191 -5.02 -2.60 7.52
CA ALA A 191 -4.59 -1.45 8.29
C ALA A 191 -3.77 -0.51 7.41
N VAL A 192 -3.74 0.76 7.81
CA VAL A 192 -2.73 1.70 7.36
C VAL A 192 -1.74 1.92 8.50
N ALA A 193 -0.45 1.96 8.18
CA ALA A 193 0.59 2.34 9.12
C ALA A 193 1.38 3.55 8.63
N TRP A 194 1.77 4.41 9.57
CA TRP A 194 2.77 5.45 9.39
C TRP A 194 4.02 5.03 10.13
N TRP A 195 5.16 5.11 9.46
CA TRP A 195 6.44 4.72 10.02
C TRP A 195 7.51 5.75 9.67
N GLN A 196 8.22 6.24 10.69
CA GLN A 196 9.44 7.04 10.55
C GLN A 196 10.62 6.22 11.12
N PRO A 197 11.47 5.60 10.28
CA PRO A 197 12.51 4.67 10.73
C PRO A 197 13.51 5.24 11.73
N ASP A 198 13.79 6.54 11.66
CA ASP A 198 14.71 7.28 12.51
C ASP A 198 14.02 8.17 13.56
N GLY A 199 12.70 8.05 13.69
CA GLY A 199 11.92 8.69 14.73
C GLY A 199 12.19 8.12 16.13
N GLU A 200 11.52 8.67 17.14
CA GLU A 200 11.54 8.15 18.50
C GLU A 200 11.03 6.69 18.53
N GLU A 201 11.64 5.83 19.34
CA GLU A 201 11.24 4.43 19.46
C GLU A 201 9.85 4.32 20.09
N ARG A 202 8.83 4.23 19.25
CA ARG A 202 7.42 4.20 19.65
C ARG A 202 6.60 3.30 18.73
N LEU A 203 5.67 2.55 19.31
CA LEU A 203 4.67 1.77 18.59
C LEU A 203 3.29 2.07 19.18
N VAL A 204 2.38 2.56 18.35
CA VAL A 204 0.98 2.85 18.68
C VAL A 204 0.09 2.02 17.79
N GLU A 205 -0.85 1.29 18.38
CA GLU A 205 -1.89 0.57 17.64
C GLU A 205 -3.26 1.15 17.98
N ARG A 206 -4.08 1.37 16.96
CA ARG A 206 -5.43 1.94 17.09
C ARG A 206 -6.42 1.23 16.19
N VAL A 207 -7.68 1.44 16.51
CA VAL A 207 -8.82 0.94 15.74
C VAL A 207 -9.69 2.12 15.35
N ARG A 208 -10.07 2.19 14.07
CA ARG A 208 -10.96 3.21 13.55
C ARG A 208 -12.15 2.56 12.86
N LEU A 209 -13.32 2.66 13.49
CA LEU A 209 -14.56 2.20 12.87
C LEU A 209 -14.96 3.15 11.75
N LEU A 210 -15.09 2.61 10.53
CA LEU A 210 -15.58 3.34 9.36
C LEU A 210 -17.09 3.52 9.46
N THR A 211 -17.57 4.68 9.01
CA THR A 211 -19.00 5.00 8.97
C THR A 211 -19.36 5.49 7.58
N ARG A 212 -20.66 5.62 7.30
CA ARG A 212 -21.13 6.22 6.05
C ARG A 212 -20.55 7.62 5.81
N ASP A 213 -20.41 8.41 6.87
CA ASP A 213 -19.95 9.81 6.80
C ASP A 213 -18.41 9.92 6.86
N ALA A 214 -17.73 8.86 7.30
CA ALA A 214 -16.28 8.72 7.30
C ALA A 214 -15.89 7.32 6.78
N PRO A 215 -16.05 7.07 5.47
CA PRO A 215 -15.86 5.73 4.90
C PRO A 215 -14.39 5.36 4.69
N HIS A 216 -13.47 6.32 4.81
CA HIS A 216 -12.03 6.10 4.64
C HIS A 216 -11.25 6.63 5.83
N LEU A 217 -10.07 6.05 6.03
CA LEU A 217 -9.04 6.60 6.91
C LEU A 217 -8.46 7.87 6.29
N THR A 218 -7.91 8.71 7.15
CA THR A 218 -7.23 9.95 6.80
C THR A 218 -5.89 10.04 7.52
N PHE A 219 -5.06 11.02 7.16
CA PHE A 219 -3.81 11.28 7.86
C PHE A 219 -4.00 11.61 9.35
N ASP A 220 -5.14 12.20 9.73
CA ASP A 220 -5.42 12.65 11.09
C ASP A 220 -5.77 11.50 12.05
N ASP A 221 -5.97 10.28 11.55
CA ASP A 221 -6.30 9.10 12.38
C ASP A 221 -5.07 8.51 13.12
N ARG A 222 -3.85 9.01 12.85
CA ARG A 222 -2.59 8.50 13.43
C ARG A 222 -2.36 8.78 14.93
#